data_AF-A0A2V8DUJ9-F1
#
_entry.id   AF-A0A2V8DUJ9-F1
#
_cell.length_a   1.000
_cell.length_b   1.000
_cell.length_c   1.000
_cell.angle_alpha   90.00
_cell.angle_beta   90.00
_cell.angle_gamma   90.00
#
_symmetry.space_group_name_H-M   'P 1'
#
loop_
_entity.id
_entity.type
_entity.pdbx_description
1 polymer ?
#
loop_
_entity_poly.entity_id
_entity_poly.type
_entity_poly.pdbx_seq_one_letter_code
_entity_poly.pdbx_strand_id
1 'polypeptide(L)'
;MQSFLNALQTSLESSRLSYFMIHSDFAWPICECLHFLGLTLLIGTVGLFDLRLLGLAKGLSPRAMHRLIGWGVLGFLINVITVTMFFVAIPYQYIYNGAF
;
A
#
# COMPACT_ATOMS: atom_id res chain seq x y z
N MET A 1 -1.15 22.60 -16.65
CA MET A 1 -0.74 21.48 -15.76
C MET A 1 -0.85 21.88 -14.30
N GLN A 2 -0.16 22.93 -13.82
CA GLN A 2 -0.24 23.36 -12.41
C GLN A 2 -1.66 23.69 -11.92
N SER A 3 -2.48 24.34 -12.75
CA SER A 3 -3.89 24.63 -12.41
C SER A 3 -4.72 23.37 -12.16
N PHE A 4 -4.46 22.30 -12.91
CA PHE A 4 -5.12 21.01 -12.73
C PHE A 4 -4.66 20.31 -11.43
N LEU A 5 -3.36 20.32 -11.15
CA LEU A 5 -2.81 19.72 -9.92
C LEU A 5 -3.33 20.41 -8.66
N ASN A 6 -3.39 21.75 -8.68
CA ASN A 6 -4.00 22.51 -7.60
C ASN A 6 -5.48 22.16 -7.41
N ALA A 7 -6.25 22.08 -8.50
CA ALA A 7 -7.66 21.71 -8.43
C ALA A 7 -7.87 20.28 -7.89
N LEU A 8 -7.04 19.34 -8.33
CA LEU A 8 -7.05 17.96 -7.85
C LEU A 8 -6.73 17.90 -6.35
N GLN A 9 -5.67 18.58 -5.91
CA GLN A 9 -5.29 18.66 -4.51
C GLN A 9 -6.44 19.18 -3.64
N THR A 10 -7.02 20.33 -4.01
CA THR A 10 -8.14 20.91 -3.26
C THR A 10 -9.35 19.98 -3.24
N SER A 11 -9.63 19.27 -4.34
CA SER A 11 -10.71 18.29 -4.39
C SER A 11 -10.48 17.10 -3.46
N LEU A 12 -9.24 16.67 -3.27
CA LEU A 12 -8.88 15.55 -2.40
C LEU A 12 -8.90 15.97 -0.92
N GLU A 13 -8.32 17.12 -0.59
CA GLU A 13 -8.28 17.68 0.77
C GLU A 13 -9.68 18.03 1.30
N SER A 14 -10.58 18.50 0.43
CA SER A 14 -11.97 18.80 0.80
C SER A 14 -12.86 17.56 0.92
N SER A 15 -12.35 16.37 0.64
CA SER A 15 -13.14 15.14 0.66
C SER A 15 -13.45 14.68 2.09
N ARG A 16 -14.60 14.01 2.26
CA ARG A 16 -15.00 13.39 3.53
C ARG A 16 -13.99 12.34 4.01
N LEU A 17 -13.31 11.68 3.07
CA LEU A 17 -12.28 10.68 3.37
C LEU A 17 -11.03 11.33 3.95
N SER A 18 -10.55 12.43 3.37
CA SER A 18 -9.42 13.19 3.92
C SER A 18 -9.75 13.70 5.32
N TYR A 19 -10.95 14.28 5.50
CA TYR A 19 -11.41 14.73 6.82
C TYR A 19 -11.41 13.58 7.86
N PHE A 20 -11.95 12.42 7.51
CA PHE A 20 -11.99 11.24 8.40
C PHE A 20 -10.58 10.75 8.77
N MET A 21 -9.68 10.66 7.79
CA MET A 21 -8.30 10.21 8.02
C MET A 21 -7.51 11.14 8.94
N ILE A 22 -7.75 12.45 8.87
CA ILE A 22 -7.03 13.45 9.67
C ILE A 22 -7.62 13.61 11.07
N HIS A 23 -8.96 13.55 11.20
CA HIS A 23 -9.64 13.90 12.47
C HIS A 23 -10.03 12.69 13.31
N SER A 24 -9.87 11.46 12.80
CA SER A 24 -10.09 10.26 13.59
C SER A 24 -8.79 9.83 14.28
N ASP A 25 -8.87 9.65 15.60
CA ASP A 25 -7.74 9.16 16.41
C ASP A 25 -7.23 7.78 15.98
N PHE A 26 -8.04 7.00 15.27
CA PHE A 26 -7.75 5.61 14.91
C PHE A 26 -7.57 5.36 13.42
N ALA A 27 -8.13 6.20 12.54
CA ALA A 27 -8.10 5.94 11.10
C ALA A 27 -6.67 5.85 10.57
N TRP A 28 -5.81 6.81 10.96
CA TRP A 28 -4.42 6.83 10.54
C TRP A 28 -3.61 5.67 11.14
N PRO A 29 -3.58 5.43 12.47
CA PRO A 29 -2.84 4.30 13.04
C PRO A 29 -3.27 2.93 12.50
N ILE A 30 -4.58 2.70 12.32
CA ILE A 30 -5.08 1.43 11.77
C ILE A 30 -4.59 1.24 10.33
N CYS A 31 -4.65 2.30 9.50
CA CYS A 31 -4.14 2.23 8.14
C CYS A 31 -2.65 1.94 8.11
N GLU A 32 -1.86 2.56 8.99
CA GLU A 32 -0.42 2.27 9.08
C GLU A 32 -0.15 0.82 9.49
N CYS A 33 -0.83 0.33 10.52
CA CYS A 33 -0.71 -1.07 10.94
C CYS A 33 -1.05 -2.04 9.82
N LEU A 34 -2.17 -1.81 9.13
CA LEU A 34 -2.60 -2.63 7.99
C LEU A 34 -1.60 -2.56 6.84
N HIS A 35 -1.05 -1.39 6.56
CA HIS A 35 -0.03 -1.20 5.52
C HIS A 35 1.24 -2.00 5.81
N PHE A 36 1.79 -1.91 7.02
CA PHE A 36 2.97 -2.70 7.38
C PHE A 36 2.69 -4.21 7.42
N LEU A 37 1.48 -4.62 7.80
CA LEU A 37 1.05 -6.01 7.71
C LEU A 37 1.01 -6.48 6.25
N GLY A 38 0.43 -5.69 5.35
CA GLY A 38 0.37 -5.96 3.93
C GLY A 38 1.77 -6.06 3.31
N LEU A 39 2.68 -5.13 3.64
CA LEU A 39 4.08 -5.18 3.23
C LEU A 39 4.78 -6.44 3.73
N THR A 40 4.58 -6.83 4.99
CA THR A 40 5.17 -8.06 5.55
C THR A 40 4.67 -9.30 4.81
N LEU A 41 3.38 -9.36 4.48
CA LEU A 41 2.82 -10.45 3.68
C LEU A 41 3.41 -10.49 2.26
N LEU A 42 3.59 -9.34 1.61
CA LEU A 42 4.21 -9.27 0.29
C LEU A 42 5.66 -9.70 0.30
N ILE A 43 6.46 -9.16 1.22
CA ILE A 43 7.88 -9.52 1.37
C ILE A 43 8.00 -11.02 1.67
N GLY A 44 7.15 -11.56 2.56
CA GLY A 44 7.15 -12.97 2.87
C GLY A 44 6.76 -13.85 1.68
N THR A 45 5.72 -13.49 0.93
CA THR A 45 5.18 -14.35 -0.15
C THR A 45 5.96 -14.19 -1.46
N VAL A 46 6.08 -12.97 -1.97
CA VAL A 46 6.80 -12.66 -3.21
C VAL A 46 8.30 -12.84 -3.00
N GLY A 47 8.84 -12.39 -1.87
CA GLY A 47 10.26 -12.60 -1.57
C GLY A 47 10.65 -14.08 -1.48
N LEU A 48 9.80 -14.95 -0.91
CA LEU A 48 10.05 -16.40 -0.96
C LEU A 48 10.00 -16.96 -2.39
N PHE A 49 9.09 -16.46 -3.22
CA PHE A 49 9.02 -16.83 -4.62
C PHE A 49 10.29 -16.41 -5.37
N ASP A 50 10.78 -15.20 -5.15
CA ASP A 50 12.01 -14.70 -5.77
C ASP A 50 13.25 -15.48 -5.29
N LEU A 51 13.36 -15.77 -3.99
CA LEU A 51 14.42 -16.63 -3.45
C LEU A 51 14.40 -18.02 -4.08
N ARG A 52 13.21 -18.54 -4.40
CA ARG A 52 13.08 -19.81 -5.10
C ARG A 52 13.58 -19.69 -6.55
N LEU A 53 13.24 -18.62 -7.26
CA LEU A 53 13.69 -18.37 -8.63
C LEU A 53 15.21 -18.18 -8.71
N LEU A 54 15.80 -17.50 -7.73
CA LEU A 54 17.25 -17.34 -7.57
C LEU A 54 17.95 -18.65 -7.17
N GLY A 55 17.20 -19.69 -6.85
CA GLY A 55 17.72 -21.01 -6.52
C GLY A 55 18.14 -21.20 -5.05
N LEU A 56 17.84 -20.23 -4.18
CA LEU A 56 18.12 -20.29 -2.74
C LEU A 56 17.04 -21.07 -1.97
N ALA A 57 15.81 -21.11 -2.46
CA ALA A 57 14.67 -21.81 -1.83
C ALA A 57 14.12 -22.99 -2.66
N LYS A 58 15.00 -23.73 -3.36
CA LYS A 58 14.61 -24.86 -4.24
C LYS A 58 13.84 -26.00 -3.54
N GLY A 59 14.05 -26.16 -2.23
CA GLY A 59 13.35 -27.16 -1.41
C GLY A 59 11.85 -26.90 -1.24
N LEU A 60 11.36 -25.70 -1.58
CA LEU A 60 9.94 -25.38 -1.52
C LEU A 60 9.20 -26.00 -2.71
N SER A 61 8.22 -26.86 -2.39
CA SER A 61 7.36 -27.46 -3.40
C SER A 61 6.54 -26.37 -4.13
N PRO A 62 6.32 -26.50 -5.45
CA PRO A 62 5.45 -25.58 -6.19
C PRO A 62 4.04 -25.47 -5.59
N ARG A 63 3.53 -26.56 -5.01
CA ARG A 63 2.23 -26.59 -4.34
C ARG A 63 2.19 -25.72 -3.08
N ALA A 64 3.28 -25.66 -2.32
CA ALA A 64 3.39 -24.76 -1.18
C ALA A 64 3.41 -23.29 -1.63
N MET A 65 4.10 -22.98 -2.72
CA MET A 65 4.11 -21.63 -3.30
C MET A 65 2.73 -21.20 -3.80
N HIS A 66 1.97 -22.09 -4.43
CA HIS A 66 0.62 -21.77 -4.88
C HIS A 66 -0.29 -21.34 -3.70
N ARG A 67 -0.15 -21.95 -2.52
CA ARG A 67 -0.91 -21.55 -1.32
C ARG A 67 -0.56 -20.16 -0.82
N LEU A 68 0.66 -19.67 -1.08
CA LEU A 68 1.10 -18.33 -0.68
C LEU A 68 0.55 -17.23 -1.58
N ILE A 69 0.16 -17.55 -2.82
CA ILE A 69 -0.34 -16.56 -3.79
C ILE A 69 -1.55 -15.80 -3.22
N GLY A 70 -2.51 -16.51 -2.60
CA GLY A 70 -3.68 -15.88 -1.99
C GLY A 70 -3.31 -14.86 -0.90
N TRP A 71 -2.31 -15.18 -0.09
CA TRP A 71 -1.80 -14.27 0.95
C TRP A 71 -1.04 -13.08 0.36
N GLY A 72 -0.29 -13.29 -0.73
CA GLY A 72 0.37 -12.20 -1.46
C GLY A 72 -0.64 -11.23 -2.07
N VAL A 73 -1.70 -11.74 -2.71
CA VAL A 73 -2.79 -10.92 -3.25
C VAL A 73 -3.51 -10.15 -2.13
N LEU A 74 -3.79 -10.79 -0.99
CA LEU A 74 -4.38 -10.11 0.16
C LEU A 74 -3.49 -8.95 0.65
N GLY A 75 -2.19 -9.21 0.84
CA GLY A 75 -1.22 -8.18 1.25
C GLY A 75 -1.13 -7.03 0.24
N PHE A 76 -1.15 -7.35 -1.06
CA PHE A 76 -1.20 -6.36 -2.14
C PHE A 76 -2.44 -5.46 -2.03
N LEU A 77 -3.63 -6.05 -1.90
CA LEU A 77 -4.88 -5.30 -1.82
C LEU A 77 -4.91 -4.38 -0.60
N ILE A 78 -4.46 -4.88 0.56
CA ILE A 78 -4.35 -4.06 1.78
C ILE A 78 -3.44 -2.85 1.53
N ASN A 79 -2.29 -3.05 0.90
CA ASN A 79 -1.35 -1.96 0.60
C ASN A 79 -1.91 -0.94 -0.40
N VAL A 80 -2.57 -1.39 -1.46
CA VAL A 80 -3.18 -0.50 -2.45
C VAL A 80 -4.28 0.36 -1.82
N ILE A 81 -5.12 -0.24 -0.98
CA ILE A 81 -6.20 0.48 -0.29
C ILE A 81 -5.60 1.51 0.67
N THR A 82 -4.68 1.10 1.54
CA THR A 82 -4.08 1.98 2.56
C THR A 82 -3.25 3.10 1.94
N VAL A 83 -2.46 2.84 0.89
CA VAL A 83 -1.71 3.92 0.20
C VAL A 83 -2.64 4.91 -0.49
N THR A 84 -3.76 4.45 -1.04
CA THR A 84 -4.79 5.35 -1.61
C THR A 84 -5.39 6.23 -0.51
N MET A 85 -5.66 5.66 0.67
CA MET A 85 -6.15 6.43 1.82
C MET A 85 -5.13 7.49 2.26
N PHE A 86 -3.84 7.16 2.36
CA PHE A 86 -2.79 8.12 2.69
C PHE A 86 -2.65 9.23 1.64
N PHE A 87 -2.70 8.87 0.35
CA PHE A 87 -2.64 9.83 -0.73
C PHE A 87 -3.80 10.84 -0.68
N VAL A 88 -5.02 10.37 -0.43
CA VAL A 88 -6.20 11.25 -0.29
C VAL A 88 -6.11 12.09 0.99
N ALA A 89 -5.53 11.55 2.07
CA ALA A 89 -5.40 12.27 3.34
C ALA A 89 -4.45 13.46 3.24
N ILE A 90 -3.27 13.30 2.65
CA ILE A 90 -2.24 14.36 2.57
C ILE A 90 -1.70 14.47 1.13
N PRO A 91 -2.53 14.86 0.14
CA PRO A 91 -2.17 14.83 -1.27
C PRO A 91 -1.01 15.78 -1.61
N TYR A 92 -0.91 16.91 -0.91
CA TYR A 92 0.19 17.86 -1.08
C TYR A 92 1.57 17.19 -0.91
N GLN A 93 1.73 16.30 0.07
CA GLN A 93 2.99 15.63 0.35
C GLN A 93 3.44 14.70 -0.79
N TYR A 94 2.48 14.15 -1.55
CA TYR A 94 2.76 13.16 -2.60
C TYR A 94 2.79 13.78 -4.00
N ILE A 95 1.96 14.79 -4.28
CA ILE A 95 1.88 15.43 -5.62
C ILE A 95 3.13 16.27 -5.92
N TYR A 96 3.69 16.96 -4.93
CA TYR A 96 4.85 17.85 -5.12
C TYR A 96 6.15 17.23 -4.63
N ASN A 97 6.17 15.91 -4.42
CA ASN A 97 7.36 15.21 -3.98
C ASN A 97 8.36 15.08 -5.15
N GLY A 98 9.47 15.81 -5.10
CA GLY A 98 10.48 15.79 -6.17
C GLY A 98 11.26 14.48 -6.34
N ALA A 99 10.99 13.45 -5.52
CA ALA A 99 11.56 12.12 -5.69
C ALA A 99 10.80 11.28 -6.75
N PHE A 100 9.60 11.71 -7.15
CA PHE A 100 8.73 11.03 -8.11
C PHE A 100 8.31 12.00 -9.24
#